data_AF-A0A8H7FLI2-F1
#
_entry.id   AF-A0A8H7FLI2-F1
#
_cell.length_a   1.000
_cell.length_b   1.000
_cell.length_c   1.000
_cell.angle_alpha   90.00
_cell.angle_beta   90.00
_cell.angle_gamma   90.00
#
_symmetry.space_group_name_H-M   'P 1'
#
loop_
_entity.id
_entity.type
_entity.pdbx_description
1 polymer ?
#
loop_
_entity_poly.entity_id
_entity_poly.type
_entity_poly.pdbx_seq_one_letter_code
_entity_poly.pdbx_strand_id
1 'polypeptide(L)'
;MYSTTTWNDLPTEMKMAIVNLLESEDVKSERLIVSIAASLPALEELTLDRISRSILHASELVGAYPYIPIVTGDHDIVNHPNLGSDLSLPSLLRIPSLRKLVIRETHLGDPKWLTVPAACRLEELDLGSCPHETEDANSLFIERIMSTIGPSVNKASLSTAIADESFSQPSATPLKRLRKLHISPFFPVDSVVDTMSNLSGSPIESVSVRCFEDDVIDVCSAVEEFLNIRVERGPSFYRNLARVQVNVAHSNLGAGTPKDEPQRARAARRLQELCMDLQLESV
;
A
#
# COMPACT_ATOMS: atom_id res chain seq x y z
N MET A 1 9.42 1.80 -25.15
CA MET A 1 10.38 1.91 -24.03
C MET A 1 9.86 2.99 -23.10
N TYR A 2 9.23 2.61 -21.98
CA TYR A 2 8.81 3.58 -20.96
C TYR A 2 9.91 3.64 -19.90
N SER A 3 10.51 4.83 -19.75
CA SER A 3 11.49 5.08 -18.70
C SER A 3 10.78 5.03 -17.36
N THR A 4 11.20 4.14 -16.47
CA THR A 4 10.68 4.07 -15.09
C THR A 4 11.41 5.13 -14.29
N THR A 5 10.78 6.30 -14.12
CA THR A 5 11.24 7.35 -13.21
C THR A 5 11.30 6.77 -11.80
N THR A 6 12.50 6.55 -11.30
CA THR A 6 12.80 6.12 -9.94
C THR A 6 12.78 7.33 -9.00
N TRP A 7 12.75 7.07 -7.69
CA TRP A 7 12.82 8.12 -6.64
C TRP A 7 14.03 9.06 -6.79
N ASN A 8 15.03 8.76 -7.64
CA ASN A 8 16.18 9.64 -7.86
C ASN A 8 16.02 10.57 -9.08
N ASP A 9 14.98 10.38 -9.88
CA ASP A 9 14.88 11.03 -11.21
C ASP A 9 14.08 12.35 -11.18
N LEU A 10 13.23 12.58 -10.17
CA LEU A 10 12.61 13.90 -9.97
C LEU A 10 13.52 14.84 -9.15
N PRO A 11 13.48 16.16 -9.40
CA PRO A 11 14.07 17.16 -8.52
C PRO A 11 13.60 16.99 -7.06
N THR A 12 14.47 17.31 -6.10
CA THR A 12 14.16 17.19 -4.66
C THR A 12 12.93 18.00 -4.29
N GLU A 13 12.69 19.12 -4.97
CA GLU A 13 11.56 20.02 -4.75
C GLU A 13 10.19 19.40 -5.08
N MET A 14 10.17 18.26 -5.80
CA MET A 14 8.95 17.53 -6.16
C MET A 14 8.64 16.35 -5.22
N LYS A 15 9.50 16.11 -4.22
CA LYS A 15 9.37 15.00 -3.29
C LYS A 15 9.32 15.49 -1.86
N MET A 16 8.42 14.92 -1.07
CA MET A 16 8.37 15.17 0.36
C MET A 16 8.19 13.85 1.10
N ALA A 17 9.05 13.63 2.09
CA ALA A 17 8.95 12.49 3.01
C ALA A 17 8.91 13.04 4.44
N ILE A 18 7.89 12.66 5.20
CA ILE A 18 7.76 13.06 6.60
C ILE A 18 7.49 11.82 7.44
N VAL A 19 8.30 11.66 8.48
CA VAL A 19 8.27 10.53 9.41
C VAL A 19 8.19 11.10 10.81
N ASN A 20 7.19 10.69 11.59
CA ASN A 20 7.23 10.91 13.02
C ASN A 20 8.14 9.85 13.66
N LEU A 21 9.17 10.30 14.38
CA LEU A 21 10.02 9.45 15.21
C LEU A 21 9.44 9.43 16.63
N LEU A 22 9.33 8.24 17.22
CA LEU A 22 8.52 7.94 18.42
C LEU A 22 9.04 8.56 19.74
N GLU A 23 9.92 9.55 19.72
CA GLU A 23 10.71 9.94 20.92
C GLU A 23 10.47 11.34 21.51
N SER A 24 9.52 12.17 21.05
CA SER A 24 9.31 13.49 21.70
C SER A 24 7.95 14.16 21.46
N GLU A 25 7.74 15.27 22.19
CA GLU A 25 6.64 16.25 22.11
C GLU A 25 6.41 16.86 20.71
N ASP A 26 7.18 16.44 19.70
CA ASP A 26 7.19 16.95 18.33
C ASP A 26 6.37 16.10 17.33
N VAL A 27 5.43 15.30 17.83
CA VAL A 27 4.52 14.51 16.97
C VAL A 27 3.79 15.44 16.00
N LYS A 28 4.03 15.26 14.70
CA LYS A 28 3.41 16.10 13.67
C LYS A 28 1.99 15.63 13.41
N SER A 29 1.05 16.55 13.63
CA SER A 29 -0.37 16.38 13.30
C SER A 29 -0.58 16.35 11.79
N GLU A 30 -1.53 15.54 11.33
CA GLU A 30 -2.02 15.55 9.95
C GLU A 30 -2.34 16.97 9.44
N ARG A 31 -2.85 17.87 10.29
CA ARG A 31 -3.21 19.24 9.90
C ARG A 31 -2.01 20.01 9.37
N LEU A 32 -0.88 19.91 10.07
CA LEU A 32 0.37 20.55 9.68
C LEU A 32 0.89 19.97 8.38
N ILE A 33 0.91 18.63 8.29
CA ILE A 33 1.43 17.88 7.15
C ILE A 33 0.65 18.18 5.88
N VAL A 34 -0.68 18.16 5.95
CA VAL A 34 -1.57 18.45 4.83
C VAL A 34 -1.41 19.91 4.38
N SER A 35 -1.30 20.85 5.32
CA SER A 35 -1.06 22.26 5.00
C SER A 35 0.27 22.48 4.27
N ILE A 36 1.35 21.84 4.73
CA ILE A 36 2.67 21.88 4.07
C ILE A 36 2.58 21.25 2.68
N ALA A 37 2.02 20.05 2.56
CA ALA A 37 1.91 19.35 1.29
C ALA A 37 1.13 20.17 0.24
N ALA A 38 0.02 20.77 0.65
CA ALA A 38 -0.82 21.60 -0.22
C ALA A 38 -0.19 22.95 -0.61
N SER A 39 0.84 23.39 0.13
CA SER A 39 1.62 24.59 -0.18
C SER A 39 2.71 24.34 -1.25
N LEU A 40 2.91 23.08 -1.67
CA LEU A 40 3.90 22.68 -2.66
C LEU A 40 3.20 22.35 -4.00
N PRO A 41 3.06 23.32 -4.92
CA PRO A 41 2.30 23.14 -6.16
C PRO A 41 2.93 22.15 -7.16
N ALA A 42 4.20 21.79 -6.97
CA ALA A 42 4.94 20.84 -7.79
C ALA A 42 5.15 19.48 -7.10
N LEU A 43 4.49 19.23 -5.95
CA LEU A 43 4.65 17.99 -5.21
C LEU A 43 4.06 16.82 -6.02
N GLU A 44 4.92 15.92 -6.48
CA GLU A 44 4.51 14.73 -7.23
C GLU A 44 4.55 13.46 -6.38
N GLU A 45 5.49 13.38 -5.41
CA GLU A 45 5.66 12.22 -4.54
C GLU A 45 5.58 12.61 -3.07
N LEU A 46 4.66 11.98 -2.34
CA LEU A 46 4.48 12.19 -0.91
C LEU A 46 4.60 10.86 -0.17
N THR A 47 5.51 10.83 0.81
CA THR A 47 5.65 9.71 1.75
C THR A 47 5.38 10.19 3.17
N LEU A 48 4.40 9.56 3.82
CA LEU A 48 3.98 9.82 5.18
C LEU A 48 4.15 8.55 6.02
N ASP A 49 4.75 8.69 7.18
CA ASP A 49 5.00 7.56 8.08
C ASP A 49 4.72 7.96 9.54
N ARG A 50 3.87 7.18 10.21
CA ARG A 50 3.42 7.41 11.59
C ARG A 50 2.79 8.78 11.83
N ILE A 51 2.05 9.32 10.87
CA ILE A 51 1.39 10.63 11.03
C ILE A 51 0.22 10.48 12.00
N SER A 52 0.19 11.32 13.03
CA SER A 52 -0.88 11.29 14.01
C SER A 52 -2.08 12.11 13.54
N ARG A 53 -3.27 11.58 13.81
CA ARG A 53 -4.52 12.26 13.47
C ARG A 53 -4.74 13.46 14.38
N SER A 54 -5.44 14.47 13.89
CA SER A 54 -5.83 15.64 14.68
C SER A 54 -7.16 15.36 15.37
N ILE A 55 -7.31 15.79 16.62
CA ILE A 55 -8.60 15.73 17.32
C ILE A 55 -9.72 16.48 16.56
N LEU A 56 -9.36 17.48 15.75
CA LEU A 56 -10.31 18.25 14.93
C LEU A 56 -10.86 17.47 13.73
N HIS A 57 -10.22 16.36 13.37
CA HIS A 57 -10.58 15.51 12.22
C HIS A 57 -10.86 14.06 12.60
N ALA A 58 -10.55 13.66 13.84
CA ALA A 58 -10.72 12.31 14.34
C ALA A 58 -11.18 12.31 15.81
N SER A 59 -12.15 13.16 16.15
CA SER A 59 -12.67 13.30 17.52
C SER A 59 -13.27 12.01 18.07
N GLU A 60 -13.77 11.14 17.19
CA GLU A 60 -14.33 9.82 17.50
C GLU A 60 -13.30 8.85 18.09
N LEU A 61 -12.01 9.10 17.88
CA LEU A 61 -10.93 8.26 18.40
C LEU A 61 -10.56 8.61 19.85
N VAL A 62 -11.05 9.74 20.38
CA VAL A 62 -10.71 10.20 21.74
C VAL A 62 -11.30 9.26 22.78
N GLY A 63 -10.42 8.55 23.50
CA GLY A 63 -10.82 7.59 24.53
C GLY A 63 -11.45 6.31 23.97
N ALA A 64 -11.44 6.12 22.65
CA ALA A 64 -11.89 4.89 22.02
C ALA A 64 -10.79 3.81 22.09
N TYR A 65 -11.22 2.55 22.13
CA TYR A 65 -10.34 1.40 21.96
C TYR A 65 -10.50 0.85 20.53
N PRO A 66 -9.42 0.50 19.83
CA PRO A 66 -8.03 0.57 20.28
C PRO A 66 -7.51 2.01 20.39
N TYR A 67 -6.57 2.23 21.32
CA TYR A 67 -6.04 3.57 21.61
C TYR A 67 -5.11 4.03 20.49
N ILE A 68 -5.65 4.83 19.56
CA ILE A 68 -4.91 5.45 18.46
C ILE A 68 -4.32 6.78 18.95
N PRO A 69 -3.02 7.06 18.72
CA PRO A 69 -2.42 8.34 19.06
C PRO A 69 -3.03 9.50 18.26
N ILE A 70 -3.49 10.53 18.97
CA ILE A 70 -4.10 11.74 18.40
C ILE A 70 -3.35 12.97 18.93
N VAL A 71 -3.12 13.94 18.05
CA VAL A 71 -2.57 15.25 18.44
C VAL A 71 -3.69 16.17 18.91
N THR A 72 -3.44 16.81 20.04
CA THR A 72 -4.23 17.94 20.54
C THR A 72 -3.39 19.21 20.49
N GLY A 73 -4.02 20.38 20.48
CA GLY A 73 -3.30 21.65 20.51
C GLY A 73 -2.92 22.24 19.14
N ASP A 74 -3.26 21.58 18.03
CA ASP A 74 -2.97 22.00 16.65
C ASP A 74 -4.08 22.90 16.02
N HIS A 75 -4.84 23.55 16.88
CA HIS A 75 -5.96 24.43 16.53
C HIS A 75 -5.50 25.81 16.03
N ASP A 76 -4.26 26.18 16.32
CA ASP A 76 -3.60 27.42 15.89
C ASP A 76 -3.04 27.33 14.46
N ILE A 77 -2.99 26.13 13.87
CA ILE A 77 -2.64 25.93 12.46
C ILE A 77 -3.67 26.67 11.60
N VAL A 78 -3.19 27.70 10.91
CA VAL A 78 -3.98 28.60 10.06
C VAL A 78 -4.60 27.84 8.89
N ASN A 79 -5.81 28.23 8.51
CA ASN A 79 -6.49 27.73 7.32
C ASN A 79 -5.60 27.91 6.07
N HIS A 80 -5.48 26.84 5.28
CA HIS A 80 -4.71 26.88 4.04
C HIS A 80 -5.47 27.65 2.95
N PRO A 81 -4.81 28.47 2.10
CA PRO A 81 -5.49 29.26 1.07
C PRO A 81 -6.40 28.46 0.13
N ASN A 82 -6.00 27.22 -0.21
CA ASN A 82 -6.75 26.36 -1.14
C ASN A 82 -7.64 25.30 -0.46
N LEU A 83 -7.31 24.91 0.77
CA LEU A 83 -8.01 23.83 1.48
C LEU A 83 -8.94 24.36 2.59
N GLY A 84 -8.77 25.62 3.01
CA GLY A 84 -9.46 26.18 4.16
C GLY A 84 -9.07 25.44 5.43
N SER A 85 -10.07 25.09 6.23
CA SER A 85 -9.93 24.31 7.46
C SER A 85 -9.89 22.80 7.25
N ASP A 86 -10.03 22.33 5.99
CA ASP A 86 -10.08 20.92 5.62
C ASP A 86 -8.65 20.36 5.49
N LEU A 87 -7.96 20.26 6.62
CA LEU A 87 -6.56 19.83 6.72
C LEU A 87 -6.43 18.37 7.21
N SER A 88 -7.41 17.53 6.88
CA SER A 88 -7.38 16.07 7.12
C SER A 88 -6.63 15.34 6.01
N LEU A 89 -6.09 14.14 6.28
CA LEU A 89 -5.37 13.33 5.28
C LEU A 89 -6.08 13.17 3.92
N PRO A 90 -7.42 12.99 3.83
CA PRO A 90 -8.11 12.89 2.54
C PRO A 90 -7.90 14.10 1.62
N SER A 91 -7.65 15.29 2.18
CA SER A 91 -7.40 16.51 1.42
C SER A 91 -6.13 16.46 0.56
N LEU A 92 -5.22 15.50 0.81
CA LEU A 92 -4.06 15.24 -0.04
C LEU A 92 -4.47 14.90 -1.49
N LEU A 93 -5.66 14.31 -1.68
CA LEU A 93 -6.18 13.99 -3.02
C LEU A 93 -6.52 15.25 -3.83
N ARG A 94 -6.60 16.42 -3.19
CA ARG A 94 -6.85 17.71 -3.85
C ARG A 94 -5.58 18.35 -4.41
N ILE A 95 -4.40 17.76 -4.20
CA ILE A 95 -3.11 18.25 -4.73
C ILE A 95 -2.98 17.78 -6.19
N PRO A 96 -3.13 18.66 -7.21
CA PRO A 96 -3.29 18.22 -8.60
C PRO A 96 -2.04 17.54 -9.19
N SER A 97 -0.86 17.94 -8.73
CA SER A 97 0.43 17.40 -9.18
C SER A 97 0.75 16.03 -8.60
N LEU A 98 0.03 15.55 -7.57
CA LEU A 98 0.39 14.34 -6.85
C LEU A 98 0.19 13.10 -7.72
N ARG A 99 1.27 12.31 -7.89
CA ARG A 99 1.31 11.07 -8.70
C ARG A 99 1.61 9.85 -7.85
N LYS A 100 2.30 10.03 -6.73
CA LYS A 100 2.65 8.95 -5.80
C LYS A 100 2.29 9.31 -4.38
N LEU A 101 1.57 8.41 -3.73
CA LEU A 101 1.21 8.54 -2.32
C LEU A 101 1.60 7.27 -1.57
N VAL A 102 2.46 7.45 -0.58
CA VAL A 102 2.86 6.42 0.38
C VAL A 102 2.39 6.88 1.76
N ILE A 103 1.57 6.08 2.44
CA ILE A 103 1.16 6.35 3.82
C ILE A 103 1.33 5.06 4.61
N ARG A 104 2.18 5.06 5.64
CA ARG A 104 2.46 3.89 6.48
C ARG A 104 2.24 4.18 7.95
N GLU A 105 1.89 3.14 8.72
CA GLU A 105 1.73 3.18 10.18
C GLU A 105 0.84 4.35 10.66
N THR A 106 -0.15 4.75 9.84
CA THR A 106 -0.99 5.93 10.06
C THR A 106 -2.44 5.49 10.06
N HIS A 107 -3.27 6.01 10.95
CA HIS A 107 -4.68 5.65 11.00
C HIS A 107 -5.47 6.25 9.81
N LEU A 108 -5.98 5.39 8.93
CA LEU A 108 -6.63 5.77 7.68
C LEU A 108 -8.17 5.84 7.75
N GLY A 109 -8.78 5.69 8.92
CA GLY A 109 -10.24 5.52 9.07
C GLY A 109 -11.14 6.71 8.72
N ASP A 110 -10.61 7.83 8.21
CA ASP A 110 -11.41 9.01 7.88
C ASP A 110 -12.49 8.67 6.81
N PRO A 111 -13.79 8.89 7.07
CA PRO A 111 -14.84 8.62 6.07
C PRO A 111 -14.74 9.55 4.85
N LYS A 112 -14.06 10.69 4.94
CA LYS A 112 -13.92 11.64 3.82
C LYS A 112 -13.09 11.09 2.66
N TRP A 113 -12.34 10.00 2.83
CA TRP A 113 -11.69 9.31 1.71
C TRP A 113 -12.67 8.94 0.58
N LEU A 114 -13.96 8.76 0.87
CA LEU A 114 -15.00 8.47 -0.14
C LEU A 114 -15.60 9.72 -0.80
N THR A 115 -15.53 10.87 -0.15
CA THR A 115 -16.32 12.06 -0.53
C THR A 115 -15.45 13.21 -1.00
N VAL A 116 -14.16 13.22 -0.66
CA VAL A 116 -13.22 14.25 -1.11
C VAL A 116 -13.03 14.16 -2.62
N PRO A 117 -13.17 15.28 -3.37
CA PRO A 117 -12.91 15.27 -4.80
C PRO A 117 -11.42 15.08 -5.07
N ALA A 118 -11.07 13.99 -5.76
CA ALA A 118 -9.70 13.76 -6.21
C ALA A 118 -9.37 14.66 -7.41
N ALA A 119 -8.46 15.61 -7.21
CA ALA A 119 -7.89 16.44 -8.27
C ALA A 119 -6.58 15.85 -8.82
N CYS A 120 -5.92 14.98 -8.05
CA CYS A 120 -4.72 14.25 -8.44
C CYS A 120 -5.01 13.12 -9.44
N ARG A 121 -3.97 12.64 -10.12
CA ARG A 121 -3.99 11.39 -10.91
C ARG A 121 -2.93 10.44 -10.38
N LEU A 122 -3.22 9.81 -9.24
CA LEU A 122 -2.29 8.89 -8.60
C LEU A 122 -1.99 7.69 -9.50
N GLU A 123 -0.71 7.42 -9.68
CA GLU A 123 -0.14 6.33 -10.47
C GLU A 123 0.44 5.24 -9.56
N GLU A 124 1.08 5.64 -8.46
CA GLU A 124 1.62 4.74 -7.44
C GLU A 124 0.93 4.98 -6.10
N LEU A 125 0.49 3.88 -5.47
CA LEU A 125 -0.13 3.89 -4.15
C LEU A 125 0.55 2.85 -3.25
N ASP A 126 0.92 3.24 -2.04
CA ASP A 126 1.44 2.33 -1.01
C ASP A 126 0.78 2.67 0.32
N LEU A 127 -0.10 1.80 0.77
CA LEU A 127 -0.86 1.99 2.01
C LEU A 127 -0.46 0.90 3.01
N GLY A 128 0.12 1.35 4.11
CA GLY A 128 0.49 0.53 5.25
C GLY A 128 -0.64 0.42 6.27
N SER A 129 -0.66 -0.67 7.02
CA SER A 129 -1.54 -0.87 8.17
C SER A 129 -1.15 0.04 9.33
N CYS A 130 -2.15 0.48 10.09
CA CYS A 130 -1.93 1.11 11.39
C CYS A 130 -1.76 0.02 12.46
N PRO A 131 -0.65 0.01 13.23
CA PRO A 131 -0.38 -1.03 14.23
C PRO A 131 -1.34 -0.99 15.42
N HIS A 132 -2.07 0.11 15.59
CA HIS A 132 -3.09 0.25 16.62
C HIS A 132 -4.45 -0.29 16.18
N GLU A 133 -4.63 -0.66 14.92
CA GLU A 133 -5.92 -1.13 14.41
C GLU A 133 -5.96 -2.63 14.14
N THR A 134 -7.18 -3.16 14.11
CA THR A 134 -7.42 -4.54 13.68
C THR A 134 -7.13 -4.71 12.19
N GLU A 135 -6.88 -5.95 11.76
CA GLU A 135 -6.67 -6.27 10.34
C GLU A 135 -7.91 -5.96 9.50
N ASP A 136 -9.10 -6.31 10.00
CA ASP A 136 -10.38 -6.02 9.33
C ASP A 136 -10.58 -4.51 9.12
N ALA A 137 -10.30 -3.70 10.14
CA ALA A 137 -10.42 -2.24 10.05
C ALA A 137 -9.41 -1.66 9.04
N ASN A 138 -8.14 -2.10 9.10
CA ASN A 138 -7.11 -1.67 8.15
C ASN A 138 -7.50 -2.02 6.70
N SER A 139 -7.98 -3.24 6.47
CA SER A 139 -8.44 -3.71 5.15
C SER A 139 -9.60 -2.84 4.64
N LEU A 140 -10.62 -2.60 5.47
CA LEU A 140 -11.75 -1.73 5.14
C LEU A 140 -11.29 -0.30 4.76
N PHE A 141 -10.34 0.27 5.49
CA PHE A 141 -9.83 1.63 5.21
C PHE A 141 -9.05 1.69 3.91
N ILE A 142 -8.24 0.68 3.62
CA ILE A 142 -7.45 0.59 2.40
C ILE A 142 -8.35 0.38 1.17
N GLU A 143 -9.32 -0.53 1.24
CA GLU A 143 -10.31 -0.75 0.18
C GLU A 143 -11.13 0.50 -0.12
N ARG A 144 -11.51 1.25 0.92
CA ARG A 144 -12.20 2.53 0.80
C ARG A 144 -11.39 3.53 -0.02
N ILE A 145 -10.10 3.68 0.29
CA ILE A 145 -9.22 4.58 -0.45
C ILE A 145 -9.06 4.11 -1.88
N MET A 146 -8.78 2.81 -2.07
CA MET A 146 -8.66 2.21 -3.41
C MET A 146 -9.91 2.38 -4.26
N SER A 147 -11.09 2.35 -3.67
CA SER A 147 -12.36 2.60 -4.39
C SER A 147 -12.44 4.00 -4.98
N THR A 148 -11.89 5.01 -4.29
CA THR A 148 -11.90 6.41 -4.75
C THR A 148 -10.82 6.69 -5.80
N ILE A 149 -9.58 6.24 -5.57
CA ILE A 149 -8.43 6.62 -6.43
C ILE A 149 -7.97 5.51 -7.38
N GLY A 150 -8.50 4.30 -7.21
CA GLY A 150 -8.14 3.12 -7.99
C GLY A 150 -8.17 3.28 -9.51
N PRO A 151 -9.10 4.04 -10.12
CA PRO A 151 -9.16 4.16 -11.57
C PRO A 151 -7.91 4.75 -12.23
N SER A 152 -7.08 5.50 -11.49
CA SER A 152 -5.81 6.05 -12.02
C SER A 152 -4.58 5.22 -11.66
N VAL A 153 -4.64 4.43 -10.57
CA VAL A 153 -3.48 3.71 -10.01
C VAL A 153 -3.04 2.58 -10.93
N ASN A 154 -1.75 2.57 -11.27
CA ASN A 154 -1.13 1.52 -12.07
C ASN A 154 -0.18 0.60 -11.27
N LYS A 155 0.22 1.04 -10.08
CA LYS A 155 1.06 0.29 -9.16
C LYS A 155 0.54 0.44 -7.73
N ALA A 156 0.33 -0.68 -7.06
CA ALA A 156 -0.10 -0.73 -5.68
C ALA A 156 0.88 -1.55 -4.84
N SER A 157 1.13 -1.10 -3.62
CA SER A 157 1.83 -1.82 -2.57
C SER A 157 0.87 -2.04 -1.40
N LEU A 158 0.77 -3.29 -0.95
CA LEU A 158 -0.17 -3.73 0.07
C LEU A 158 0.58 -4.30 1.28
N SER A 159 0.15 -3.90 2.47
CA SER A 159 0.52 -4.57 3.73
C SER A 159 -0.66 -5.15 4.50
N THR A 160 -1.86 -5.11 3.92
CA THR A 160 -3.10 -5.68 4.49
C THR A 160 -3.84 -6.42 3.40
N ALA A 161 -4.62 -7.43 3.77
CA ALA A 161 -5.45 -8.21 2.86
C ALA A 161 -6.52 -7.35 2.15
N ILE A 162 -6.96 -7.81 0.99
CA ILE A 162 -8.15 -7.27 0.30
C ILE A 162 -9.22 -8.35 0.34
N ALA A 163 -10.30 -8.09 1.07
CA ALA A 163 -11.42 -8.98 1.31
C ALA A 163 -12.61 -8.70 0.38
N ASP A 164 -12.74 -7.48 -0.17
CA ASP A 164 -13.86 -7.13 -1.05
C ASP A 164 -13.80 -7.88 -2.39
N GLU A 165 -14.74 -8.81 -2.58
CA GLU A 165 -14.90 -9.61 -3.80
C GLU A 165 -15.18 -8.76 -5.05
N SER A 166 -15.63 -7.50 -4.91
CA SER A 166 -15.87 -6.60 -6.03
C SER A 166 -14.61 -6.35 -6.87
N PHE A 167 -13.43 -6.47 -6.26
CA PHE A 167 -12.14 -6.32 -6.91
C PHE A 167 -11.86 -7.45 -7.92
N SER A 168 -12.53 -8.61 -7.77
CA SER A 168 -12.32 -9.79 -8.61
C SER A 168 -13.01 -9.67 -9.97
N GLN A 169 -14.00 -8.78 -10.07
CA GLN A 169 -14.82 -8.62 -11.26
C GLN A 169 -14.27 -7.51 -12.16
N PRO A 170 -13.84 -7.79 -13.41
CA PRO A 170 -13.27 -6.77 -14.29
C PRO A 170 -14.17 -5.55 -14.55
N SER A 171 -15.49 -5.73 -14.48
CA SER A 171 -16.47 -4.64 -14.65
C SER A 171 -16.67 -3.79 -13.40
N ALA A 172 -16.43 -4.35 -12.20
CA ALA A 172 -16.69 -3.69 -10.92
C ALA A 172 -15.41 -3.21 -10.21
N THR A 173 -14.27 -3.83 -10.48
CA THR A 173 -13.02 -3.53 -9.79
C THR A 173 -12.68 -2.03 -9.86
N PRO A 174 -12.29 -1.42 -8.73
CA PRO A 174 -11.87 -0.03 -8.75
C PRO A 174 -10.49 0.14 -9.39
N LEU A 175 -9.66 -0.91 -9.38
CA LEU A 175 -8.25 -0.90 -9.81
C LEU A 175 -8.07 -1.18 -11.30
N LYS A 176 -8.83 -0.49 -12.15
CA LYS A 176 -8.93 -0.75 -13.62
C LYS A 176 -7.62 -0.62 -14.40
N ARG A 177 -6.60 0.02 -13.82
CA ARG A 177 -5.30 0.26 -14.44
C ARG A 177 -4.14 -0.41 -13.70
N LEU A 178 -4.41 -1.18 -12.64
CA LEU A 178 -3.37 -1.80 -11.83
C LEU A 178 -2.64 -2.87 -12.66
N ARG A 179 -1.35 -2.62 -12.91
CA ARG A 179 -0.44 -3.51 -13.66
C ARG A 179 0.63 -4.12 -12.75
N LYS A 180 1.03 -3.43 -11.70
CA LYS A 180 2.11 -3.86 -10.80
C LYS A 180 1.60 -3.96 -9.37
N LEU A 181 1.60 -5.17 -8.84
CA LEU A 181 1.24 -5.45 -7.46
C LEU A 181 2.51 -5.74 -6.66
N HIS A 182 2.65 -5.05 -5.53
CA HIS A 182 3.66 -5.34 -4.54
C HIS A 182 3.02 -5.78 -3.23
N ILE A 183 3.44 -6.93 -2.70
CA ILE A 183 3.04 -7.42 -1.38
C ILE A 183 4.21 -7.19 -0.42
N SER A 184 3.95 -6.47 0.67
CA SER A 184 4.89 -6.06 1.71
C SER A 184 5.37 -7.26 2.56
N PRO A 185 6.58 -7.19 3.17
CA PRO A 185 7.02 -8.18 4.17
C PRO A 185 6.10 -8.34 5.38
N PHE A 186 5.33 -7.29 5.71
CA PHE A 186 4.42 -7.29 6.86
C PHE A 186 3.02 -7.80 6.50
N PHE A 187 2.83 -8.25 5.26
CA PHE A 187 1.55 -8.77 4.80
C PHE A 187 1.31 -10.19 5.37
N PRO A 188 0.09 -10.50 5.85
CA PRO A 188 -0.22 -11.81 6.41
C PRO A 188 -0.16 -12.91 5.34
N VAL A 189 0.77 -13.88 5.52
CA VAL A 189 1.07 -14.91 4.51
C VAL A 189 -0.18 -15.73 4.14
N ASP A 190 -1.00 -16.08 5.13
CA ASP A 190 -2.23 -16.86 4.94
C ASP A 190 -3.26 -16.14 4.04
N SER A 191 -3.16 -14.82 3.89
CA SER A 191 -4.08 -14.02 3.07
C SER A 191 -3.57 -13.75 1.64
N VAL A 192 -2.36 -14.22 1.29
CA VAL A 192 -1.74 -13.93 -0.02
C VAL A 192 -2.59 -14.48 -1.16
N VAL A 193 -3.04 -15.73 -1.05
CA VAL A 193 -3.82 -16.42 -2.08
C VAL A 193 -5.16 -15.73 -2.30
N ASP A 194 -5.89 -15.45 -1.22
CA ASP A 194 -7.21 -14.81 -1.27
C ASP A 194 -7.12 -13.39 -1.81
N THR A 195 -6.15 -12.60 -1.35
CA THR A 195 -5.96 -11.23 -1.83
C THR A 195 -5.58 -11.20 -3.30
N MET A 196 -4.68 -12.07 -3.75
CA MET A 196 -4.36 -12.17 -5.17
C MET A 196 -5.56 -12.64 -5.98
N SER A 197 -6.36 -13.58 -5.47
CA SER A 197 -7.60 -14.00 -6.12
C SER A 197 -8.63 -12.88 -6.23
N ASN A 198 -8.78 -12.07 -5.19
CA ASN A 198 -9.66 -10.91 -5.15
C ASN A 198 -9.18 -9.79 -6.07
N LEU A 199 -7.89 -9.70 -6.41
CA LEU A 199 -7.38 -8.70 -7.34
C LEU A 199 -7.46 -9.12 -8.82
N SER A 200 -8.03 -10.28 -9.12
CA SER A 200 -8.09 -10.86 -10.48
C SER A 200 -8.88 -10.03 -11.51
N GLY A 201 -9.73 -9.10 -11.08
CA GLY A 201 -10.40 -8.16 -11.98
C GLY A 201 -9.45 -7.13 -12.60
N SER A 202 -8.27 -6.94 -11.99
CA SER A 202 -7.27 -5.97 -12.43
C SER A 202 -6.35 -6.53 -13.52
N PRO A 203 -5.87 -5.71 -14.48
CA PRO A 203 -4.98 -6.15 -15.55
C PRO A 203 -3.52 -6.29 -15.10
N ILE A 204 -3.28 -7.05 -14.02
CA ILE A 204 -1.97 -7.21 -13.38
C ILE A 204 -1.02 -7.96 -14.33
N GLU A 205 0.14 -7.35 -14.55
CA GLU A 205 1.23 -7.86 -15.39
C GLU A 205 2.39 -8.41 -14.53
N SER A 206 2.59 -7.83 -13.34
CA SER A 206 3.70 -8.17 -12.46
C SER A 206 3.25 -8.21 -11.01
N VAL A 207 3.62 -9.29 -10.32
CA VAL A 207 3.48 -9.45 -8.87
C VAL A 207 4.87 -9.57 -8.26
N SER A 208 5.13 -8.80 -7.22
CA SER A 208 6.34 -8.91 -6.42
C SER A 208 5.96 -9.05 -4.95
N VAL A 209 6.29 -10.18 -4.35
CA VAL A 209 6.10 -10.46 -2.93
C VAL A 209 7.42 -10.27 -2.22
N ARG A 210 7.44 -9.47 -1.15
CA ARG A 210 8.56 -9.42 -0.21
C ARG A 210 8.17 -10.11 1.08
N CYS A 211 9.11 -10.80 1.70
CA CYS A 211 8.91 -11.57 2.93
C CYS A 211 10.17 -11.61 3.79
N PHE A 212 10.08 -11.98 5.07
CA PHE A 212 11.26 -12.22 5.89
C PHE A 212 11.88 -13.58 5.59
N GLU A 213 13.11 -13.79 6.05
CA GLU A 213 13.88 -15.00 5.78
C GLU A 213 13.21 -16.28 6.32
N ASP A 214 12.45 -16.15 7.39
CA ASP A 214 11.74 -17.25 8.05
C ASP A 214 10.43 -17.60 7.32
N ASP A 215 9.83 -16.64 6.59
CA ASP A 215 8.55 -16.81 5.89
C ASP A 215 8.70 -17.31 4.45
N VAL A 216 9.93 -17.45 3.94
CA VAL A 216 10.18 -17.78 2.52
C VAL A 216 9.47 -19.05 2.09
N ILE A 217 9.43 -20.07 2.96
CA ILE A 217 8.81 -21.37 2.63
C ILE A 217 7.30 -21.21 2.47
N ASP A 218 6.66 -20.52 3.41
CA ASP A 218 5.21 -20.32 3.43
C ASP A 218 4.77 -19.40 2.29
N VAL A 219 5.52 -18.32 2.04
CA VAL A 219 5.27 -17.40 0.93
C VAL A 219 5.46 -18.08 -0.42
N CYS A 220 6.52 -18.87 -0.61
CA CYS A 220 6.67 -19.66 -1.83
C CYS A 220 5.49 -20.61 -2.03
N SER A 221 5.04 -21.29 -0.96
CA SER A 221 3.91 -22.22 -1.02
C SER A 221 2.60 -21.52 -1.36
N ALA A 222 2.32 -20.35 -0.77
CA ALA A 222 1.16 -19.54 -1.08
C ALA A 222 1.17 -19.03 -2.54
N VAL A 223 2.33 -18.61 -3.05
CA VAL A 223 2.45 -18.19 -4.45
C VAL A 223 2.28 -19.38 -5.41
N GLU A 224 2.83 -20.56 -5.09
CA GLU A 224 2.61 -21.80 -5.83
C GLU A 224 1.11 -22.16 -5.88
N GLU A 225 0.41 -22.08 -4.73
CA GLU A 225 -1.03 -22.32 -4.63
C GLU A 225 -1.83 -21.36 -5.53
N PHE A 226 -1.54 -20.06 -5.47
CA PHE A 226 -2.16 -19.08 -6.36
C PHE A 226 -1.93 -19.41 -7.84
N LEU A 227 -0.71 -19.82 -8.22
CA LEU A 227 -0.39 -20.18 -9.60
C LEU A 227 -1.15 -21.44 -10.05
N ASN A 228 -1.35 -22.41 -9.17
CA ASN A 228 -2.19 -23.57 -9.45
C ASN A 228 -3.66 -23.16 -9.66
N ILE A 229 -4.21 -22.29 -8.81
CA ILE A 229 -5.56 -21.72 -8.99
C ILE A 229 -5.67 -21.02 -10.35
N ARG A 230 -4.64 -20.29 -10.78
CA ARG A 230 -4.60 -19.66 -12.11
C ARG A 230 -4.70 -20.69 -13.23
N VAL A 231 -4.00 -21.81 -13.13
CA VAL A 231 -4.08 -22.89 -14.12
C VAL A 231 -5.49 -23.49 -14.14
N GLU A 232 -6.06 -23.77 -12.97
CA GLU A 232 -7.40 -24.37 -12.82
C GLU A 232 -8.51 -23.46 -13.37
N ARG A 233 -8.43 -22.15 -13.10
CA ARG A 233 -9.40 -21.15 -13.59
C ARG A 233 -9.21 -20.79 -15.06
N GLY A 234 -8.08 -21.16 -15.65
CA GLY A 234 -7.81 -21.02 -17.08
C GLY A 234 -7.30 -19.63 -17.51
N PRO A 235 -7.09 -19.44 -18.82
CA PRO A 235 -6.28 -18.34 -19.37
C PRO A 235 -6.89 -16.94 -19.23
N SER A 236 -8.17 -16.82 -18.87
CA SER A 236 -8.81 -15.53 -18.57
C SER A 236 -8.40 -15.00 -17.19
N PHE A 237 -8.10 -15.88 -16.24
CA PHE A 237 -7.69 -15.48 -14.89
C PHE A 237 -6.23 -15.03 -14.92
N TYR A 238 -5.96 -13.77 -14.53
CA TYR A 238 -4.63 -13.17 -14.62
C TYR A 238 -4.01 -13.31 -16.03
N ARG A 239 -4.81 -12.99 -17.06
CA ARG A 239 -4.41 -13.08 -18.47
C ARG A 239 -3.11 -12.33 -18.79
N ASN A 240 -2.90 -11.18 -18.16
CA ASN A 240 -1.77 -10.30 -18.44
C ASN A 240 -0.52 -10.63 -17.61
N LEU A 241 -0.62 -11.55 -16.65
CA LEU A 241 0.48 -11.86 -15.73
C LEU A 241 1.65 -12.46 -16.52
N ALA A 242 2.75 -11.73 -16.50
CA ALA A 242 3.99 -12.07 -17.17
C ALA A 242 5.14 -12.29 -16.19
N ARG A 243 5.05 -11.75 -14.96
CA ARG A 243 6.15 -11.78 -14.00
C ARG A 243 5.68 -12.00 -12.56
N VAL A 244 6.32 -12.93 -11.88
CA VAL A 244 6.13 -13.19 -10.44
C VAL A 244 7.49 -13.28 -9.77
N GLN A 245 7.64 -12.56 -8.66
CA GLN A 245 8.90 -12.52 -7.91
C GLN A 245 8.65 -12.64 -6.43
N VAL A 246 9.49 -13.42 -5.75
CA VAL A 246 9.56 -13.50 -4.29
C VAL A 246 10.94 -13.04 -3.88
N ASN A 247 11.01 -11.97 -3.08
CA ASN A 247 12.24 -11.38 -2.60
C ASN A 247 12.30 -11.44 -1.07
N VAL A 248 13.49 -11.69 -0.53
CA VAL A 248 13.71 -11.63 0.91
C VAL A 248 14.02 -10.18 1.31
N ALA A 249 13.31 -9.66 2.30
CA ALA A 249 13.58 -8.36 2.89
C ALA A 249 14.83 -8.44 3.78
N HIS A 250 15.70 -7.43 3.69
CA HIS A 250 16.84 -7.33 4.61
C HIS A 250 16.33 -7.00 6.02
N SER A 251 16.43 -7.98 6.93
CA SER A 251 16.17 -7.82 8.35
C SER A 251 17.47 -7.48 9.10
N ASN A 252 17.45 -6.47 9.96
CA ASN A 252 18.50 -6.25 10.96
C ASN A 252 18.31 -7.15 12.22
N LEU A 253 17.20 -7.88 12.28
CA LEU A 253 16.78 -8.74 13.38
C LEU A 253 16.94 -10.20 12.96
N GLY A 254 18.08 -10.80 13.34
CA GLY A 254 18.34 -12.24 13.25
C GLY A 254 18.51 -12.79 11.83
N ALA A 255 19.68 -13.36 11.54
CA ALA A 255 19.80 -14.27 10.41
C ALA A 255 18.93 -15.51 10.71
N GLY A 256 18.12 -15.92 9.74
CA GLY A 256 17.28 -17.11 9.88
C GLY A 256 18.08 -18.33 10.30
N THR A 257 17.44 -19.33 10.91
CA THR A 257 18.21 -20.44 11.46
C THR A 257 18.93 -21.20 10.32
N PRO A 258 20.24 -21.50 10.45
CA PRO A 258 21.01 -22.15 9.38
C PRO A 258 20.48 -23.56 9.00
N LYS A 259 19.54 -24.10 9.77
CA LYS A 259 18.93 -25.41 9.52
C LYS A 259 17.92 -25.40 8.37
N ASP A 260 17.32 -24.26 8.08
CA ASP A 260 16.23 -24.16 7.09
C ASP A 260 16.70 -23.67 5.72
N GLU A 261 17.98 -23.30 5.60
CA GLU A 261 18.61 -22.90 4.33
C GLU A 261 18.39 -23.92 3.19
N PRO A 262 18.55 -25.24 3.40
CA PRO A 262 18.28 -26.21 2.34
C PRO A 262 16.80 -26.28 1.95
N GLN A 263 15.88 -26.04 2.88
CA GLN A 263 14.44 -26.07 2.63
C GLN A 263 13.99 -24.82 1.86
N ARG A 264 14.49 -23.65 2.24
CA ARG A 264 14.26 -22.37 1.53
C ARG A 264 14.77 -22.43 0.11
N ALA A 265 15.98 -22.96 -0.11
CA ALA A 265 16.52 -23.16 -1.45
C ALA A 265 15.68 -24.13 -2.29
N ARG A 266 15.09 -25.17 -1.69
CA ARG A 266 14.17 -26.08 -2.38
C ARG A 266 12.86 -25.40 -2.73
N ALA A 267 12.25 -24.66 -1.80
CA ALA A 267 11.00 -23.94 -2.04
C ALA A 267 11.16 -22.91 -3.17
N ALA A 268 12.21 -22.09 -3.12
CA ALA A 268 12.51 -21.12 -4.18
C ALA A 268 12.73 -21.78 -5.55
N ARG A 269 13.43 -22.91 -5.60
CA ARG A 269 13.63 -23.67 -6.86
C ARG A 269 12.33 -24.22 -7.42
N ARG A 270 11.46 -24.82 -6.59
CA ARG A 270 10.16 -25.32 -7.04
C ARG A 270 9.30 -24.21 -7.63
N LEU A 271 9.22 -23.07 -6.94
CA LEU A 271 8.49 -21.92 -7.45
C LEU A 271 9.08 -21.40 -8.77
N GLN A 272 10.41 -21.38 -8.89
CA GLN A 272 11.08 -20.98 -10.12
C GLN A 272 10.77 -21.94 -11.28
N GLU A 273 10.83 -23.25 -11.04
CA GLU A 273 10.46 -24.28 -12.02
C GLU A 273 8.99 -24.13 -12.47
N LEU A 274 8.07 -23.94 -11.52
CA LEU A 274 6.66 -23.69 -11.83
C LEU A 274 6.47 -22.40 -12.64
N CYS A 275 7.16 -21.31 -12.30
CA CYS A 275 7.11 -20.08 -13.09
C CYS A 275 7.60 -20.31 -14.52
N MET A 276 8.68 -21.08 -14.70
CA MET A 276 9.20 -21.42 -16.03
C MET A 276 8.20 -22.24 -16.85
N ASP A 277 7.57 -23.25 -16.24
CA ASP A 277 6.54 -24.07 -16.90
C ASP A 277 5.33 -23.23 -17.34
N LEU A 278 4.99 -22.21 -16.55
CA LEU A 278 3.93 -21.25 -16.85
C LEU A 278 4.37 -20.08 -17.75
N GLN A 279 5.61 -20.11 -18.25
CA GLN A 279 6.21 -19.05 -19.09
C GLN A 279 6.20 -17.66 -18.43
N LEU A 280 6.34 -17.63 -17.11
CA LEU A 280 6.47 -16.41 -16.31
C LEU A 280 7.94 -16.05 -16.13
N GLU A 281 8.26 -14.76 -16.20
CA GLU A 281 9.54 -14.26 -15.72
C GLU A 281 9.60 -14.41 -14.19
N SER A 282 10.58 -15.20 -13.72
CA SER A 282 10.94 -15.31 -12.30
C SER A 282 12.40 -14.91 -12.12
N VAL A 283 12.66 -13.93 -11.26
CA VAL A 283 14.01 -13.60 -10.74
C VAL A 283 13.87 -13.40 -9.25
#